data_AF-A0A2Z5WVQ6-F1
#
_entry.id   AF-A0A2Z5WVQ6-F1
#
_cell.length_a   1.000
_cell.length_b   1.000
_cell.length_c   1.000
_cell.angle_alpha   90.00
_cell.angle_beta   90.00
_cell.angle_gamma   90.00
#
_symmetry.space_group_name_H-M   'P 1'
#
loop_
_entity.id
_entity.type
_entity.pdbx_description
1 polymer ?
#
loop_
_entity_poly.entity_id
_entity_poly.type
_entity_poly.pdbx_seq_one_letter_code
_entity_poly.pdbx_strand_id
1 'polypeptide(L)'
;MPLLVLFLTATTLPSCTISQPAKPFSSEALPTEAIAEISEIRSYPVRVKYINSTSARPATVGVPLKANESVSTEDSSTAQVTLKSGAIIRIGGSANLTLKPQNQVEFESGRLVAWAAKDSKAPAQIKTSFGEISSNDGTLYLEIPAKAAEERRVIALDGTVTVLLKSTSEIVTIGKGEEIRIKADGKATPPKRIDKEGIDKRIANNALIFGFSTQLASLPQITSEFGVTATVKEASTIQFRRSDLPNKPSEPKSKPAYTSGTANSDRREETYDRRREESTAAKPAEPATTAKPNNDPTPTATTAPASPTPNNPQPTPITTDPSPKPVEPAPQPAPLEPPPQPVQPEIPAPEPPPVAPKPKN
;
A
#
# COMPACT_ATOMS: atom_id res chain seq x y z
N MET A 1 89.42 -4.72 -37.89
CA MET A 1 88.25 -4.97 -38.78
C MET A 1 88.44 -6.34 -39.42
N PRO A 2 87.40 -7.11 -39.78
CA PRO A 2 85.97 -7.01 -39.43
C PRO A 2 85.49 -8.24 -38.60
N LEU A 3 84.41 -8.14 -37.81
CA LEU A 3 83.07 -8.72 -38.09
C LEU A 3 82.97 -10.25 -38.22
N LEU A 4 82.43 -10.93 -37.20
CA LEU A 4 81.26 -11.82 -37.33
C LEU A 4 80.65 -12.12 -35.95
N VAL A 5 79.41 -11.67 -35.68
CA VAL A 5 78.61 -12.15 -34.54
C VAL A 5 77.36 -12.81 -35.11
N LEU A 6 77.22 -14.11 -34.85
CA LEU A 6 76.15 -14.93 -35.36
C LEU A 6 74.88 -14.73 -34.50
N PHE A 7 73.93 -13.92 -34.98
CA PHE A 7 72.64 -13.76 -34.29
C PHE A 7 71.70 -14.92 -34.62
N LEU A 8 71.31 -15.65 -33.57
CA LEU A 8 70.35 -16.75 -33.64
C LEU A 8 68.92 -16.17 -33.64
N THR A 9 68.24 -16.21 -34.79
CA THR A 9 66.85 -15.74 -34.89
C THR A 9 65.87 -16.81 -34.46
N ALA A 10 65.27 -16.64 -33.27
CA ALA A 10 64.15 -17.47 -32.81
C ALA A 10 62.85 -17.05 -33.50
N THR A 11 62.15 -18.01 -34.11
CA THR A 11 60.85 -17.80 -34.75
C THR A 11 59.73 -17.81 -33.71
N THR A 12 59.10 -16.66 -33.47
CA THR A 12 57.84 -16.58 -32.71
C THR A 12 56.63 -16.61 -33.65
N LEU A 13 55.68 -17.49 -33.34
CA LEU A 13 54.44 -17.64 -34.10
C LEU A 13 53.46 -16.49 -33.79
N PRO A 14 52.68 -16.01 -34.76
CA PRO A 14 51.62 -15.03 -34.50
C PRO A 14 50.41 -15.70 -33.85
N SER A 15 50.23 -15.48 -32.54
CA SER A 15 48.99 -15.82 -31.84
C SER A 15 47.83 -14.99 -32.39
N CYS A 16 46.83 -15.66 -32.95
CA CYS A 16 45.58 -15.02 -33.36
C CYS A 16 44.77 -14.60 -32.12
N THR A 17 44.91 -13.34 -31.70
CA THR A 17 44.01 -12.73 -30.72
C THR A 17 42.66 -12.45 -31.37
N ILE A 18 41.78 -13.45 -31.30
CA ILE A 18 40.37 -13.29 -31.67
C ILE A 18 39.76 -12.19 -30.79
N SER A 19 39.51 -11.04 -31.42
CA SER A 19 38.81 -9.93 -30.80
C SER A 19 37.32 -10.28 -30.74
N GLN A 20 36.88 -10.79 -29.59
CA GLN A 20 35.45 -10.93 -29.35
C GLN A 20 34.83 -9.52 -29.24
N PRO A 21 33.80 -9.18 -30.03
CA PRO A 21 33.10 -7.93 -29.84
C PRO A 21 32.49 -7.91 -28.44
N ALA A 22 32.62 -6.79 -27.74
CA ALA A 22 32.03 -6.62 -26.41
C ALA A 22 30.52 -6.93 -26.49
N LYS A 23 30.05 -7.85 -25.64
CA LYS A 23 28.62 -8.20 -25.59
C LYS A 23 27.82 -6.91 -25.35
N PRO A 24 26.82 -6.60 -26.19
CA PRO A 24 25.98 -5.43 -25.96
C PRO A 24 25.19 -5.66 -24.68
N PHE A 25 25.33 -4.73 -23.74
CA PHE A 25 24.43 -4.46 -22.62
C PHE A 25 23.76 -5.71 -22.02
N SER A 26 24.35 -6.22 -20.93
CA SER A 26 23.54 -6.82 -19.86
C SER A 26 22.58 -5.75 -19.36
N SER A 27 21.40 -5.66 -19.97
CA SER A 27 20.27 -4.96 -19.40
C SER A 27 19.99 -5.61 -18.05
N GLU A 28 20.25 -4.86 -16.98
CA GLU A 28 20.11 -5.32 -15.61
C GLU A 28 18.69 -5.87 -15.43
N ALA A 29 18.60 -7.20 -15.30
CA ALA A 29 17.31 -7.87 -15.28
C ALA A 29 16.58 -7.44 -14.01
N LEU A 30 15.52 -6.65 -14.18
CA LEU A 30 14.70 -6.17 -13.05
C LEU A 30 14.35 -7.35 -12.14
N PRO A 31 14.51 -7.22 -10.82
CA PRO A 31 14.36 -8.33 -9.89
C PRO A 31 13.01 -9.03 -10.11
N THR A 32 13.09 -10.26 -10.61
CA THR A 32 11.93 -11.05 -11.06
C THR A 32 11.21 -11.72 -9.88
N GLU A 33 11.80 -11.62 -8.70
CA GLU A 33 11.25 -12.06 -7.43
C GLU A 33 10.08 -11.16 -6.99
N ALA A 34 9.08 -11.74 -6.32
CA ALA A 34 8.07 -10.95 -5.64
C ALA A 34 8.70 -10.11 -4.51
N ILE A 35 8.26 -8.88 -4.34
CA ILE A 35 8.73 -7.95 -3.29
C ILE A 35 7.63 -7.60 -2.28
N ALA A 36 6.40 -8.04 -2.53
CA ALA A 36 5.25 -7.89 -1.65
C ALA A 36 4.24 -9.02 -1.86
N GLU A 37 3.21 -9.04 -1.03
CA GLU A 37 2.01 -9.86 -1.19
C GLU A 37 0.75 -9.09 -0.78
N ILE A 38 -0.42 -9.49 -1.31
CA ILE A 38 -1.72 -9.02 -0.82
C ILE A 38 -2.10 -9.86 0.40
N SER A 39 -1.84 -9.34 1.60
CA SER A 39 -2.02 -10.10 2.85
C SER A 39 -3.45 -10.10 3.39
N GLU A 40 -4.27 -9.09 3.07
CA GLU A 40 -5.70 -9.10 3.42
C GLU A 40 -6.53 -8.24 2.45
N ILE A 41 -7.76 -8.65 2.15
CA ILE A 41 -8.77 -7.83 1.44
C ILE A 41 -10.01 -7.79 2.32
N ARG A 42 -10.41 -6.59 2.77
CA ARG A 42 -11.61 -6.41 3.63
C ARG A 42 -12.86 -6.07 2.83
N SER A 43 -12.68 -5.43 1.67
CA SER A 43 -13.78 -5.10 0.76
C SER A 43 -13.31 -5.10 -0.69
N TYR A 44 -14.15 -5.68 -1.55
CA TYR A 44 -13.94 -5.84 -2.99
C TYR A 44 -14.74 -4.77 -3.78
N PRO A 45 -14.36 -4.49 -5.05
CA PRO A 45 -13.28 -5.11 -5.81
C PRO A 45 -11.88 -4.50 -5.55
N VAL A 46 -10.90 -5.40 -5.57
CA VAL A 46 -9.46 -5.08 -5.62
C VAL A 46 -8.93 -5.71 -6.91
N ARG A 47 -8.08 -5.00 -7.67
CA ARG A 47 -7.52 -5.51 -8.94
C ARG A 47 -6.01 -5.34 -9.00
N VAL A 48 -5.32 -6.32 -9.56
CA VAL A 48 -3.87 -6.30 -9.85
C VAL A 48 -3.63 -6.14 -11.34
N LYS A 49 -2.73 -5.23 -11.73
CA LYS A 49 -2.18 -5.15 -13.07
C LYS A 49 -0.71 -5.58 -13.03
N TYR A 50 -0.45 -6.76 -13.60
CA TYR A 50 0.87 -7.36 -13.73
C TYR A 50 1.69 -6.69 -14.83
N ILE A 51 3.04 -6.70 -14.73
CA ILE A 51 3.97 -5.93 -15.58
C ILE A 51 3.65 -6.04 -17.08
N ASN A 52 3.45 -7.28 -17.55
CA ASN A 52 3.23 -7.59 -18.97
C ASN A 52 1.74 -7.76 -19.32
N SER A 53 0.82 -7.23 -18.51
CA SER A 53 -0.62 -7.36 -18.74
C SER A 53 -1.27 -6.04 -19.14
N THR A 54 -2.01 -6.07 -20.24
CA THR A 54 -2.81 -4.94 -20.74
C THR A 54 -4.07 -4.70 -19.91
N SER A 55 -4.52 -5.67 -19.12
CA SER A 55 -5.74 -5.61 -18.31
C SER A 55 -5.48 -5.92 -16.83
N ALA A 56 -6.14 -5.16 -15.95
CA ALA A 56 -6.15 -5.47 -14.53
C ALA A 56 -7.08 -6.67 -14.26
N ARG A 57 -6.67 -7.57 -13.38
CA ARG A 57 -7.41 -8.79 -13.00
C ARG A 57 -7.89 -8.69 -11.55
N PRO A 58 -9.00 -9.32 -11.14
CA PRO A 58 -9.39 -9.42 -9.75
C PRO A 58 -8.24 -9.97 -8.89
N ALA A 59 -8.01 -9.34 -7.74
CA ALA A 59 -7.03 -9.76 -6.75
C ALA A 59 -7.59 -10.87 -5.84
N THR A 60 -6.72 -11.69 -5.29
CA THR A 60 -7.02 -12.57 -4.15
C THR A 60 -5.97 -12.37 -3.06
N VAL A 61 -6.29 -12.78 -1.83
CA VAL A 61 -5.31 -12.82 -0.73
C VAL A 61 -4.21 -13.85 -1.06
N GLY A 62 -3.00 -13.59 -0.60
CA GLY A 62 -1.80 -14.43 -0.85
C GLY A 62 -1.21 -14.28 -2.26
N VAL A 63 -1.69 -13.34 -3.09
CA VAL A 63 -1.07 -13.07 -4.40
C VAL A 63 0.29 -12.42 -4.19
N PRO A 64 1.40 -13.04 -4.65
CA PRO A 64 2.71 -12.43 -4.63
C PRO A 64 2.81 -11.36 -5.75
N LEU A 65 3.42 -10.22 -5.43
CA LEU A 65 3.51 -9.07 -6.30
C LEU A 65 4.97 -8.67 -6.55
N LYS A 66 5.30 -8.34 -7.80
CA LYS A 66 6.65 -7.96 -8.25
C LYS A 66 6.81 -6.44 -8.37
N ALA A 67 8.06 -6.00 -8.54
CA ALA A 67 8.35 -4.60 -8.85
C ALA A 67 7.64 -4.17 -10.15
N ASN A 68 7.09 -2.96 -10.15
CA ASN A 68 6.28 -2.35 -11.21
C ASN A 68 4.91 -3.02 -11.47
N GLU A 69 4.47 -3.95 -10.61
CA GLU A 69 3.07 -4.38 -10.56
C GLU A 69 2.25 -3.39 -9.72
N SER A 70 0.97 -3.23 -10.07
CA SER A 70 0.08 -2.27 -9.40
C SER A 70 -1.17 -2.93 -8.83
N VAL A 71 -1.59 -2.43 -7.66
CA VAL A 71 -2.82 -2.83 -6.96
C VAL A 71 -3.75 -1.62 -6.93
N SER A 72 -5.00 -1.84 -7.32
CA SER A 72 -6.03 -0.81 -7.38
C SER A 72 -7.29 -1.23 -6.63
N THR A 73 -8.01 -0.24 -6.12
CA THR A 73 -9.26 -0.39 -5.34
C THR A 73 -10.34 0.52 -5.91
N GLU A 74 -11.62 0.21 -5.69
CA GLU A 74 -12.73 1.16 -5.92
C GLU A 74 -13.07 1.95 -4.63
N ASP A 75 -14.07 2.83 -4.66
CA ASP A 75 -14.36 3.81 -3.59
C ASP A 75 -14.60 3.21 -2.19
N SER A 76 -15.30 2.09 -2.11
CA SER A 76 -15.58 1.38 -0.85
C SER A 76 -14.59 0.24 -0.56
N SER A 77 -13.68 -0.05 -1.50
CA SER A 77 -12.78 -1.20 -1.45
C SER A 77 -11.53 -0.90 -0.62
N THR A 78 -11.00 -1.92 0.07
CA THR A 78 -9.84 -1.81 0.95
C THR A 78 -9.00 -3.08 0.94
N ALA A 79 -7.69 -2.92 0.83
CA ALA A 79 -6.70 -3.99 0.78
C ALA A 79 -5.47 -3.67 1.64
N GLN A 80 -4.81 -4.71 2.14
CA GLN A 80 -3.50 -4.65 2.77
C GLN A 80 -2.48 -5.35 1.89
N VAL A 81 -1.38 -4.67 1.63
CA VAL A 81 -0.19 -5.16 0.95
C VAL A 81 0.94 -5.20 1.99
N THR A 82 1.54 -6.37 2.18
CA THR A 82 2.72 -6.53 3.03
C THR A 82 3.95 -6.58 2.14
N LEU A 83 4.91 -5.68 2.34
CA LEU A 83 6.19 -5.70 1.65
C LEU A 83 7.11 -6.73 2.32
N LYS A 84 8.07 -7.31 1.57
CA LYS A 84 9.06 -8.27 2.11
C LYS A 84 9.96 -7.70 3.23
N SER A 85 10.00 -6.38 3.37
CA SER A 85 10.63 -5.68 4.50
C SER A 85 9.88 -5.80 5.83
N GLY A 86 8.64 -6.32 5.80
CA GLY A 86 7.70 -6.28 6.92
C GLY A 86 6.86 -4.98 6.98
N ALA A 87 7.10 -4.01 6.09
CA ALA A 87 6.27 -2.81 6.01
C ALA A 87 4.84 -3.15 5.55
N ILE A 88 3.85 -2.53 6.19
CA ILE A 88 2.42 -2.74 5.94
C ILE A 88 1.88 -1.50 5.24
N ILE A 89 1.25 -1.71 4.08
CA ILE A 89 0.61 -0.64 3.30
C ILE A 89 -0.85 -1.02 3.08
N ARG A 90 -1.76 -0.19 3.60
CA ARG A 90 -3.21 -0.35 3.43
C ARG A 90 -3.72 0.72 2.49
N ILE A 91 -4.52 0.32 1.51
CA ILE A 91 -5.05 1.21 0.48
C ILE A 91 -6.56 1.08 0.37
N GLY A 92 -7.23 2.16 -0.05
CA GLY A 92 -8.65 2.13 -0.36
C GLY A 92 -9.23 3.48 -0.78
N GLY A 93 -10.44 3.49 -1.32
CA GLY A 93 -11.07 4.71 -1.84
C GLY A 93 -10.49 5.15 -3.18
N SER A 94 -10.77 4.38 -4.24
CA SER A 94 -10.27 4.64 -5.61
C SER A 94 -8.75 4.80 -5.66
N ALA A 95 -8.05 3.94 -4.90
CA ALA A 95 -6.60 4.00 -4.78
C ALA A 95 -5.87 3.28 -5.90
N ASN A 96 -4.72 3.81 -6.31
CA ASN A 96 -3.77 3.15 -7.21
C ASN A 96 -2.35 3.18 -6.60
N LEU A 97 -1.81 1.99 -6.37
CA LEU A 97 -0.51 1.74 -5.74
C LEU A 97 0.36 0.90 -6.68
N THR A 98 1.48 1.43 -7.15
CA THR A 98 2.49 0.68 -7.93
C THR A 98 3.68 0.33 -7.04
N LEU A 99 4.07 -0.93 -6.99
CA LEU A 99 5.26 -1.35 -6.24
C LEU A 99 6.53 -0.91 -6.98
N LYS A 100 7.55 -0.49 -6.23
CA LYS A 100 8.87 -0.15 -6.77
C LYS A 100 9.96 -0.94 -6.04
N PRO A 101 11.16 -1.11 -6.63
CA PRO A 101 12.30 -1.71 -5.92
C PRO A 101 12.69 -0.93 -4.65
N GLN A 102 13.60 -1.50 -3.85
CA GLN A 102 14.17 -0.89 -2.64
C GLN A 102 13.15 -0.41 -1.56
N ASN A 103 12.11 -1.20 -1.27
CA ASN A 103 11.07 -0.87 -0.27
C ASN A 103 10.27 0.41 -0.57
N GLN A 104 10.20 0.79 -1.85
CA GLN A 104 9.48 1.96 -2.32
C GLN A 104 8.11 1.57 -2.89
N VAL A 105 7.15 2.48 -2.81
CA VAL A 105 5.91 2.43 -3.59
C VAL A 105 5.65 3.76 -4.27
N GLU A 106 4.92 3.73 -5.38
CA GLU A 106 4.38 4.91 -6.05
C GLU A 106 2.85 4.93 -5.83
N PHE A 107 2.33 6.04 -5.33
CA PHE A 107 0.94 6.21 -4.97
C PHE A 107 0.34 7.41 -5.71
N GLU A 108 -0.63 7.15 -6.59
CA GLU A 108 -1.16 8.14 -7.52
C GLU A 108 -2.45 8.81 -7.01
N SER A 109 -3.31 8.05 -6.34
CA SER A 109 -4.67 8.46 -5.95
C SER A 109 -5.19 7.63 -4.79
N GLY A 110 -6.24 8.12 -4.14
CA GLY A 110 -7.01 7.46 -3.08
C GLY A 110 -6.48 7.71 -1.67
N ARG A 111 -6.77 6.78 -0.75
CA ARG A 111 -6.31 6.83 0.64
C ARG A 111 -5.34 5.70 0.92
N LEU A 112 -4.32 6.00 1.72
CA LEU A 112 -3.28 5.07 2.13
C LEU A 112 -2.95 5.23 3.61
N VAL A 113 -2.70 4.13 4.30
CA VAL A 113 -1.99 4.07 5.58
C VAL A 113 -0.74 3.24 5.38
N ALA A 114 0.43 3.77 5.73
CA ALA A 114 1.67 3.01 5.73
C ALA A 114 2.29 2.98 7.13
N TRP A 115 2.80 1.80 7.48
CA TRP A 115 3.55 1.54 8.70
C TRP A 115 4.83 0.78 8.36
N ALA A 116 5.93 1.17 8.98
CA ALA A 116 7.20 0.45 8.95
C ALA A 116 7.73 0.29 10.38
N ALA A 117 8.45 -0.79 10.64
CA ALA A 117 9.11 -0.98 11.92
C ALA A 117 10.27 0.00 12.10
N LYS A 118 10.44 0.54 13.31
CA LYS A 118 11.47 1.54 13.66
C LYS A 118 12.90 1.09 13.37
N ASP A 119 13.18 -0.21 13.50
CA ASP A 119 14.49 -0.81 13.23
C ASP A 119 14.58 -1.45 11.83
N SER A 120 13.64 -1.14 10.92
CA SER A 120 13.71 -1.64 9.54
C SER A 120 14.90 -1.01 8.80
N LYS A 121 15.73 -1.85 8.19
CA LYS A 121 16.97 -1.41 7.50
C LYS A 121 16.73 -0.54 6.26
N ALA A 122 15.48 -0.38 5.85
CA ALA A 122 15.05 0.54 4.81
C ALA A 122 13.65 1.07 5.19
N PRO A 123 13.46 2.39 5.40
CA PRO A 123 12.13 2.95 5.65
C PRO A 123 11.20 2.71 4.45
N ALA A 124 9.89 2.71 4.69
CA ALA A 124 8.92 2.68 3.60
C ALA A 124 8.87 4.07 2.95
N GLN A 125 9.25 4.16 1.67
CA GLN A 125 9.22 5.40 0.90
C GLN A 125 8.03 5.40 -0.06
N ILE A 126 7.28 6.51 -0.09
CA ILE A 126 6.09 6.68 -0.92
C ILE A 126 6.35 7.83 -1.89
N LYS A 127 6.52 7.48 -3.16
CA LYS A 127 6.59 8.42 -4.26
C LYS A 127 5.17 8.83 -4.66
N THR A 128 4.97 10.11 -4.88
CA THR A 128 3.69 10.70 -5.26
C THR A 128 3.90 11.72 -6.37
N SER A 129 2.80 12.21 -6.97
CA SER A 129 2.86 13.29 -7.96
C SER A 129 3.48 14.61 -7.42
N PHE A 130 3.40 14.86 -6.11
CA PHE A 130 3.87 16.10 -5.48
C PHE A 130 5.22 15.98 -4.76
N GLY A 131 5.75 14.78 -4.53
CA GLY A 131 6.94 14.59 -3.71
C GLY A 131 7.18 13.15 -3.27
N GLU A 132 8.20 12.97 -2.43
CA GLU A 132 8.53 11.70 -1.78
C GLU A 132 8.29 11.81 -0.27
N ILE A 133 7.61 10.82 0.31
CA ILE A 133 7.30 10.75 1.74
C ILE A 133 8.08 9.58 2.34
N SER A 134 8.81 9.82 3.43
CA SER A 134 9.48 8.76 4.21
C SER A 134 8.88 8.66 5.60
N SER A 135 8.59 7.43 6.04
CA SER A 135 8.35 7.12 7.44
C SER A 135 9.56 6.40 8.01
N ASN A 136 10.30 7.06 8.90
CA ASN A 136 11.49 6.49 9.50
C ASN A 136 11.16 5.66 10.76
N ASP A 137 10.17 6.10 11.54
CA ASP A 137 9.77 5.47 12.80
C ASP A 137 8.26 5.57 13.08
N GLY A 138 7.43 5.75 12.05
CA GLY A 138 6.06 6.20 12.19
C GLY A 138 4.99 5.46 11.38
N THR A 139 3.76 5.89 11.62
CA THR A 139 2.59 5.54 10.81
C THR A 139 2.06 6.80 10.17
N LEU A 140 1.86 6.79 8.86
CA LEU A 140 1.29 7.91 8.13
C LEU A 140 -0.08 7.56 7.54
N TYR A 141 -0.92 8.58 7.43
CA TYR A 141 -2.10 8.59 6.57
C TYR A 141 -1.88 9.57 5.43
N LEU A 142 -2.21 9.13 4.21
CA LEU A 142 -2.08 9.89 2.98
C LEU A 142 -3.43 9.87 2.26
N GLU A 143 -3.87 11.04 1.79
CA GLU A 143 -5.04 11.19 0.93
C GLU A 143 -4.69 12.01 -0.30
N ILE A 144 -4.85 11.40 -1.47
CA ILE A 144 -4.73 12.05 -2.77
C ILE A 144 -6.09 11.96 -3.47
N PRO A 145 -6.91 13.02 -3.44
CA PRO A 145 -8.21 13.01 -4.09
C PRO A 145 -8.09 12.78 -5.60
N ALA A 146 -9.11 12.16 -6.21
CA ALA A 146 -9.14 11.91 -7.66
C ALA A 146 -9.17 13.21 -8.49
N LYS A 147 -9.66 14.32 -7.92
CA LYS A 147 -9.64 15.64 -8.58
C LYS A 147 -8.34 16.37 -8.27
N ALA A 148 -7.53 16.63 -9.30
CA ALA A 148 -6.22 17.28 -9.15
C ALA A 148 -6.27 18.68 -8.49
N ALA A 149 -7.41 19.37 -8.52
CA ALA A 149 -7.62 20.68 -7.90
C ALA A 149 -7.87 20.62 -6.37
N GLU A 150 -8.21 19.45 -5.81
CA GLU A 150 -8.42 19.28 -4.37
C GLU A 150 -7.06 19.14 -3.64
N GLU A 151 -7.00 19.62 -2.39
CA GLU A 151 -5.79 19.55 -1.57
C GLU A 151 -5.47 18.08 -1.21
N ARG A 152 -4.24 17.63 -1.46
CA ARG A 152 -3.75 16.36 -0.89
C ARG A 152 -3.44 16.56 0.59
N ARG A 153 -3.50 15.50 1.38
CA ARG A 153 -3.17 15.56 2.82
C ARG A 153 -2.21 14.47 3.22
N VAL A 154 -1.26 14.83 4.08
CA VAL A 154 -0.36 13.90 4.78
C VAL A 154 -0.53 14.15 6.26
N ILE A 155 -0.75 13.09 7.04
CA ILE A 155 -0.95 13.14 8.49
C ILE A 155 0.00 12.12 9.12
N ALA A 156 0.83 12.52 10.08
CA ALA A 156 1.57 11.59 10.91
C ALA A 156 0.66 11.09 12.03
N LEU A 157 0.24 9.83 11.94
CA LEU A 157 -0.59 9.18 12.97
C LEU A 157 0.25 8.79 14.19
N ASP A 158 1.49 8.38 13.95
CA ASP A 158 2.50 8.04 14.96
C ASP A 158 3.91 8.29 14.41
N GLY A 159 4.89 8.49 15.31
CA GLY A 159 6.29 8.77 14.94
C GLY A 159 6.49 10.08 14.17
N THR A 160 7.57 10.13 13.38
CA THR A 160 7.94 11.29 12.54
C THR A 160 7.86 10.94 11.05
N VAL A 161 7.27 11.83 10.25
CA VAL A 161 7.17 11.67 8.79
C VAL A 161 7.83 12.86 8.10
N THR A 162 8.66 12.60 7.09
CA THR A 162 9.30 13.64 6.27
C THR A 162 8.73 13.62 4.86
N VAL A 163 8.52 14.82 4.29
CA VAL A 163 7.96 15.01 2.95
C VAL A 163 8.90 15.91 2.16
N LEU A 164 9.57 15.34 1.16
CA LEU A 164 10.36 16.09 0.18
C LEU A 164 9.44 16.54 -0.96
N LEU A 165 9.14 17.84 -1.00
CA LEU A 165 8.27 18.43 -2.03
C LEU A 165 9.02 18.59 -3.35
N LYS A 166 8.48 18.02 -4.43
CA LYS A 166 9.06 18.08 -5.78
C LYS A 166 9.02 19.49 -6.39
N SER A 167 8.10 20.33 -5.93
CA SER A 167 7.85 21.70 -6.42
C SER A 167 8.89 22.71 -5.94
N THR A 168 9.33 22.60 -4.68
CA THR A 168 10.22 23.55 -4.00
C THR A 168 11.56 22.94 -3.60
N SER A 169 11.72 21.61 -3.71
CA SER A 169 12.83 20.83 -3.13
C SER A 169 12.97 21.00 -1.60
N GLU A 170 11.88 21.40 -0.95
CA GLU A 170 11.79 21.61 0.50
C GLU A 170 11.49 20.29 1.21
N ILE A 171 12.15 20.06 2.35
CA ILE A 171 11.84 18.95 3.25
C ILE A 171 10.96 19.50 4.38
N VAL A 172 9.70 19.06 4.40
CA VAL A 172 8.76 19.37 5.49
C VAL A 172 8.69 18.16 6.42
N THR A 173 9.01 18.37 7.69
CA THR A 173 8.88 17.35 8.73
C THR A 173 7.58 17.58 9.50
N ILE A 174 6.80 16.52 9.69
CA ILE A 174 5.59 16.53 10.53
C ILE A 174 5.73 15.53 11.68
N GLY A 175 5.36 15.97 12.89
CA GLY A 175 5.33 15.15 14.08
C GLY A 175 3.97 14.48 14.29
N LYS A 176 3.92 13.56 15.26
CA LYS A 176 2.70 12.85 15.67
C LYS A 176 1.50 13.80 15.87
N GLY A 177 0.38 13.48 15.21
CA GLY A 177 -0.87 14.24 15.25
C GLY A 177 -0.89 15.51 14.38
N GLU A 178 0.16 15.79 13.62
CA GLU A 178 0.19 16.91 12.68
C GLU A 178 -0.22 16.49 11.27
N GLU A 179 -0.89 17.41 10.55
CA GLU A 179 -1.15 17.34 9.12
C GLU A 179 -0.41 18.45 8.36
N ILE A 180 -0.11 18.17 7.08
CA ILE A 180 0.12 19.19 6.06
C ILE A 180 -0.85 19.00 4.91
N ARG A 181 -1.21 20.12 4.27
CA ARG A 181 -2.09 20.14 3.10
C ARG A 181 -1.32 20.65 1.90
N ILE A 182 -1.35 19.89 0.82
CA ILE A 182 -0.56 20.15 -0.38
C ILE A 182 -1.50 20.57 -1.49
N LYS A 183 -1.34 21.83 -1.91
CA LYS A 183 -2.18 22.50 -2.91
C LYS A 183 -1.85 22.03 -4.33
N ALA A 184 -2.69 22.40 -5.29
CA ALA A 184 -2.49 22.07 -6.70
C ALA A 184 -1.23 22.69 -7.33
N ASP A 185 -0.67 23.76 -6.74
CA ASP A 185 0.64 24.33 -7.11
C ASP A 185 1.84 23.55 -6.53
N GLY A 186 1.56 22.46 -5.79
CA GLY A 186 2.56 21.61 -5.15
C GLY A 186 3.15 22.19 -3.87
N LYS A 187 2.68 23.33 -3.36
CA LYS A 187 3.15 23.88 -2.06
C LYS A 187 2.40 23.25 -0.90
N ALA A 188 3.12 22.96 0.18
CA ALA A 188 2.51 22.57 1.45
C ALA A 188 2.08 23.80 2.27
N THR A 189 1.06 23.63 3.10
CA THR A 189 0.87 24.46 4.30
C THR A 189 1.95 24.12 5.33
N PRO A 190 2.28 25.04 6.27
CA PRO A 190 3.04 24.68 7.46
C PRO A 190 2.40 23.49 8.21
N PRO A 191 3.19 22.66 8.90
CA PRO A 191 2.68 21.65 9.83
C PRO A 191 1.67 22.27 10.80
N LYS A 192 0.51 21.61 10.95
CA LYS A 192 -0.54 22.02 11.88
C LYS A 192 -1.09 20.78 12.57
N ARG A 193 -1.28 20.85 13.89
CA ARG A 193 -2.06 19.86 14.63
C ARG A 193 -3.43 19.67 13.98
N ILE A 194 -3.83 18.41 13.77
CA ILE A 194 -5.18 18.08 13.28
C ILE A 194 -6.24 18.58 14.27
N ASP A 195 -7.34 19.12 13.76
CA ASP A 195 -8.49 19.52 14.58
C ASP A 195 -9.45 18.35 14.83
N LYS A 196 -10.35 18.53 15.80
CA LYS A 196 -11.33 17.50 16.19
C LYS A 196 -12.20 17.04 15.02
N GLU A 197 -12.62 17.97 14.16
CA GLU A 197 -13.40 17.64 12.95
C GLU A 197 -12.59 16.78 11.97
N GLY A 198 -11.31 17.09 11.78
CA GLY A 198 -10.38 16.24 11.03
C GLY A 198 -10.24 14.84 11.63
N ILE A 199 -10.10 14.73 12.96
CA ILE A 199 -10.04 13.43 13.68
C ILE A 199 -11.32 12.61 13.43
N ASP A 200 -12.49 13.20 13.67
CA ASP A 200 -13.78 12.52 13.56
C ASP A 200 -14.04 12.02 12.12
N LYS A 201 -13.69 12.84 11.12
CA LYS A 201 -13.88 12.51 9.69
C LYS A 201 -12.84 11.54 9.13
N ARG A 202 -11.58 11.62 9.57
CA ARG A 202 -10.43 10.99 8.89
C ARG A 202 -9.75 9.88 9.68
N ILE A 203 -9.88 9.90 11.01
CA ILE A 203 -9.21 8.96 11.91
C ILE A 203 -10.24 8.04 12.57
N ALA A 204 -11.19 8.59 13.34
CA ALA A 204 -12.03 7.85 14.28
C ALA A 204 -12.77 6.64 13.69
N ASN A 205 -13.26 6.75 12.45
CA ASN A 205 -14.03 5.70 11.76
C ASN A 205 -13.27 5.11 10.55
N ASN A 206 -11.94 5.24 10.51
CA ASN A 206 -11.15 4.89 9.33
C ASN A 206 -10.87 3.38 9.24
N ALA A 207 -11.43 2.74 8.22
CA ALA A 207 -11.24 1.31 7.94
C ALA A 207 -9.78 0.93 7.64
N LEU A 208 -8.92 1.86 7.17
CA LEU A 208 -7.50 1.59 6.97
C LEU A 208 -6.74 1.51 8.31
N ILE A 209 -7.24 2.15 9.37
CA ILE A 209 -6.63 2.11 10.70
C ILE A 209 -7.19 0.92 11.50
N PHE A 210 -8.52 0.84 11.62
CA PHE A 210 -9.22 -0.08 12.53
C PHE A 210 -9.89 -1.29 11.86
N GLY A 211 -9.95 -1.33 10.53
CA GLY A 211 -10.80 -2.26 9.79
C GLY A 211 -10.15 -3.58 9.40
N PHE A 212 -8.87 -3.83 9.71
CA PHE A 212 -8.10 -5.02 9.31
C PHE A 212 -7.88 -6.00 10.47
N SER A 213 -7.66 -7.29 10.17
CA SER A 213 -7.45 -8.34 11.18
C SER A 213 -6.11 -8.22 11.89
N THR A 214 -5.03 -7.95 11.14
CA THR A 214 -3.73 -7.57 11.69
C THR A 214 -3.85 -6.17 12.28
N GLN A 215 -3.46 -5.96 13.54
CA GLN A 215 -3.39 -4.62 14.10
C GLN A 215 -2.06 -3.96 13.74
N LEU A 216 -2.05 -2.63 13.57
CA LEU A 216 -0.80 -1.88 13.45
C LEU A 216 -0.12 -1.83 14.82
N ALA A 217 1.20 -1.98 14.87
CA ALA A 217 1.94 -1.94 16.15
C ALA A 217 1.82 -0.58 16.87
N SER A 218 1.54 0.48 16.10
CA SER A 218 1.27 1.85 16.54
C SER A 218 -0.18 2.12 16.96
N LEU A 219 -1.08 1.14 16.86
CA LEU A 219 -2.50 1.34 17.12
C LEU A 219 -2.79 1.91 18.53
N PRO A 220 -2.12 1.46 19.63
CA PRO A 220 -2.27 2.07 20.94
C PRO A 220 -1.83 3.54 21.01
N GLN A 221 -0.77 3.89 20.28
CA GLN A 221 -0.23 5.24 20.20
C GLN A 221 -1.21 6.16 19.45
N ILE A 222 -1.83 5.67 18.38
CA ILE A 222 -2.84 6.36 17.56
C ILE A 222 -4.12 6.59 18.38
N THR A 223 -4.65 5.55 19.03
CA THR A 223 -5.89 5.67 19.82
C THR A 223 -5.73 6.63 21.00
N SER A 224 -4.58 6.60 21.66
CA SER A 224 -4.21 7.56 22.72
C SER A 224 -4.10 9.00 22.20
N GLU A 225 -3.42 9.22 21.06
CA GLU A 225 -3.16 10.56 20.51
C GLU A 225 -4.43 11.32 20.11
N PHE A 226 -5.37 10.59 19.50
CA PHE A 226 -6.58 11.16 18.91
C PHE A 226 -7.83 10.97 19.80
N GLY A 227 -7.69 10.27 20.93
CA GLY A 227 -8.81 9.98 21.84
C GLY A 227 -9.89 9.07 21.22
N VAL A 228 -9.51 8.22 20.27
CA VAL A 228 -10.43 7.39 19.48
C VAL A 228 -10.40 5.93 19.95
N THR A 229 -11.56 5.32 20.13
CA THR A 229 -11.67 3.89 20.44
C THR A 229 -11.87 3.07 19.17
N ALA A 230 -11.07 2.00 19.02
CA ALA A 230 -11.12 1.12 17.86
C ALA A 230 -12.41 0.29 17.86
N THR A 231 -13.43 0.74 17.14
CA THR A 231 -14.58 -0.12 16.78
C THR A 231 -14.24 -0.90 15.52
N VAL A 232 -13.73 -2.12 15.71
CA VAL A 232 -13.48 -3.05 14.61
C VAL A 232 -14.82 -3.42 13.98
N LYS A 233 -15.13 -2.83 12.82
CA LYS A 233 -16.24 -3.30 11.98
C LYS A 233 -15.81 -4.61 11.34
N GLU A 234 -16.59 -5.67 11.58
CA GLU A 234 -16.44 -6.94 10.87
C GLU A 234 -16.50 -6.70 9.36
N ALA A 235 -15.67 -7.43 8.61
CA ALA A 235 -15.73 -7.36 7.16
C ALA A 235 -17.11 -7.85 6.70
N SER A 236 -17.77 -7.07 5.85
CA SER A 236 -18.94 -7.51 5.11
C SER A 236 -18.51 -8.60 4.11
N THR A 237 -18.49 -9.85 4.55
CA THR A 237 -18.23 -11.02 3.71
C THR A 237 -19.25 -11.07 2.58
N ILE A 238 -18.80 -10.73 1.36
CA ILE A 238 -19.63 -10.85 0.16
C ILE A 238 -19.84 -12.35 -0.10
N GLN A 239 -21.08 -12.81 0.12
CA GLN A 239 -21.48 -14.14 -0.34
C GLN A 239 -21.58 -14.12 -1.86
N PHE A 240 -20.58 -14.67 -2.55
CA PHE A 240 -20.66 -14.94 -3.98
C PHE A 240 -21.83 -15.90 -4.22
N ARG A 241 -22.93 -15.40 -4.80
CA ARG A 241 -24.05 -16.26 -5.18
C ARG A 241 -23.72 -16.87 -6.53
N ARG A 242 -24.14 -18.13 -6.76
CA ARG A 242 -23.93 -18.80 -8.06
C ARG A 242 -24.62 -18.08 -9.23
N SER A 243 -25.58 -17.19 -8.94
CA SER A 243 -26.21 -16.25 -9.88
C SER A 243 -25.28 -15.18 -10.43
N ASP A 244 -24.15 -14.93 -9.77
CA ASP A 244 -23.23 -13.83 -10.09
C ASP A 244 -22.11 -14.31 -11.03
N LEU A 245 -22.08 -15.61 -11.35
CA LEU A 245 -21.27 -16.16 -12.44
C LEU A 245 -21.94 -15.82 -13.79
N PRO A 246 -21.17 -15.45 -14.82
CA PRO A 246 -21.73 -15.24 -16.16
C PRO A 246 -22.39 -16.52 -16.66
N ASN A 247 -23.67 -16.44 -17.02
CA ASN A 247 -24.40 -17.56 -17.61
C ASN A 247 -23.64 -18.09 -18.82
N LYS A 248 -23.30 -19.38 -18.78
CA LYS A 248 -22.67 -20.09 -19.89
C LYS A 248 -23.58 -19.93 -21.12
N PRO A 249 -23.08 -19.48 -22.30
CA PRO A 249 -23.90 -19.37 -23.49
C PRO A 249 -24.62 -20.69 -23.77
N SER A 250 -25.93 -20.63 -23.95
CA SER A 250 -26.74 -21.81 -24.24
C SER A 250 -26.38 -22.34 -25.62
N GLU A 251 -25.60 -23.41 -25.68
CA GLU A 251 -25.36 -24.17 -26.92
C GLU A 251 -26.72 -24.64 -27.49
N PRO A 252 -27.02 -24.34 -28.76
CA PRO A 252 -28.25 -24.80 -29.37
C PRO A 252 -28.21 -26.33 -29.53
N LYS A 253 -29.22 -27.02 -29.01
CA LYS A 253 -29.39 -28.47 -29.16
C LYS A 253 -29.70 -28.85 -30.62
N SER A 254 -28.68 -28.95 -31.46
CA SER A 254 -28.78 -29.60 -32.76
C SER A 254 -28.91 -31.11 -32.60
N LYS A 255 -30.16 -31.61 -32.69
CA LYS A 255 -30.39 -33.04 -32.94
C LYS A 255 -29.88 -33.38 -34.35
N PRO A 256 -29.08 -34.44 -34.55
CA PRO A 256 -28.75 -34.89 -35.89
C PRO A 256 -29.97 -35.57 -36.52
N ALA A 257 -30.59 -34.91 -37.50
CA ALA A 257 -31.60 -35.52 -38.36
C ALA A 257 -30.94 -36.06 -39.63
N TYR A 258 -30.82 -37.39 -39.73
CA TYR A 258 -30.47 -38.04 -40.99
C TYR A 258 -31.68 -38.03 -41.93
N THR A 259 -31.56 -37.35 -43.08
CA THR A 259 -32.48 -37.52 -44.20
C THR A 259 -31.77 -37.16 -45.51
N SER A 260 -31.72 -38.12 -46.41
CA SER A 260 -31.15 -38.04 -47.76
C SER A 260 -32.09 -37.32 -48.74
N GLY A 261 -31.58 -36.48 -49.64
CA GLY A 261 -32.39 -35.87 -50.69
C GLY A 261 -31.62 -34.94 -51.63
N THR A 262 -31.47 -35.39 -52.87
CA THR A 262 -30.88 -34.74 -54.06
C THR A 262 -31.27 -33.26 -54.33
N ALA A 263 -30.25 -32.49 -54.74
CA ALA A 263 -30.20 -31.49 -55.81
C ALA A 263 -31.48 -30.70 -56.22
N ASN A 264 -31.40 -29.37 -56.19
CA ASN A 264 -31.30 -28.59 -57.45
C ASN A 264 -30.69 -27.18 -57.26
N SER A 265 -30.55 -26.45 -58.37
CA SER A 265 -29.81 -25.20 -58.55
C SER A 265 -30.54 -23.89 -58.16
N ASP A 266 -29.82 -22.78 -58.37
CA ASP A 266 -30.28 -21.41 -58.69
C ASP A 266 -30.39 -20.32 -57.59
N ARG A 267 -29.33 -19.50 -57.54
CA ARG A 267 -29.33 -18.11 -58.06
C ARG A 267 -30.34 -17.10 -57.48
N ARG A 268 -29.85 -16.22 -56.58
CA ARG A 268 -30.01 -14.76 -56.75
C ARG A 268 -29.02 -13.92 -55.92
N GLU A 269 -28.60 -12.80 -56.49
CA GLU A 269 -27.88 -11.69 -55.85
C GLU A 269 -28.85 -10.65 -55.24
N GLU A 270 -28.26 -9.57 -54.70
CA GLU A 270 -28.82 -8.23 -54.45
C GLU A 270 -29.76 -8.02 -53.25
N THR A 271 -29.90 -6.79 -52.69
CA THR A 271 -28.91 -5.83 -52.15
C THR A 271 -29.63 -4.95 -51.09
N TYR A 272 -28.92 -4.02 -50.43
CA TYR A 272 -29.38 -2.80 -49.72
C TYR A 272 -30.88 -2.65 -49.31
N ASP A 273 -31.15 -2.22 -48.07
CA ASP A 273 -31.13 -0.78 -47.76
C ASP A 273 -31.18 -0.43 -46.26
N ARG A 274 -30.98 0.86 -45.99
CA ARG A 274 -30.93 1.56 -44.71
C ARG A 274 -32.30 1.65 -44.04
N ARG A 275 -32.32 1.69 -42.70
CA ARG A 275 -33.25 2.58 -41.99
C ARG A 275 -32.57 3.33 -40.85
N ARG A 276 -32.44 4.64 -41.05
CA ARG A 276 -32.11 5.66 -40.06
C ARG A 276 -33.39 5.95 -39.27
N GLU A 277 -33.36 5.83 -37.95
CA GLU A 277 -34.28 6.58 -37.09
C GLU A 277 -33.48 7.35 -36.05
N GLU A 278 -33.61 8.66 -36.17
CA GLU A 278 -33.06 9.71 -35.35
C GLU A 278 -34.27 10.28 -34.60
N SER A 279 -34.17 10.48 -33.29
CA SER A 279 -35.24 11.12 -32.53
C SER A 279 -34.69 11.90 -31.35
N THR A 280 -35.36 13.03 -31.10
CA THR A 280 -34.70 14.26 -30.67
C THR A 280 -35.08 14.65 -29.24
N ALA A 281 -34.33 15.62 -28.70
CA ALA A 281 -34.47 16.18 -27.36
C ALA A 281 -35.88 16.69 -27.01
N ALA A 282 -36.21 16.65 -25.70
CA ALA A 282 -37.27 17.45 -25.09
C ALA A 282 -36.99 17.80 -23.61
N LYS A 283 -36.71 19.08 -23.36
CA LYS A 283 -36.77 19.87 -22.10
C LYS A 283 -36.79 21.34 -22.56
N PRO A 284 -37.53 22.33 -21.98
CA PRO A 284 -37.81 22.51 -20.54
C PRO A 284 -39.24 22.95 -20.15
N ALA A 285 -39.47 23.05 -18.84
CA ALA A 285 -40.46 23.95 -18.23
C ALA A 285 -39.93 24.49 -16.89
N GLU A 286 -39.94 25.81 -16.73
CA GLU A 286 -39.94 26.51 -15.43
C GLU A 286 -41.39 26.85 -15.05
N PRO A 287 -41.63 27.24 -13.79
CA PRO A 287 -42.07 28.64 -13.59
C PRO A 287 -41.36 29.34 -12.42
N ALA A 288 -41.47 30.67 -12.38
CA ALA A 288 -40.58 31.57 -11.63
C ALA A 288 -41.25 32.35 -10.47
N THR A 289 -40.40 32.91 -9.59
CA THR A 289 -40.62 34.10 -8.70
C THR A 289 -41.83 34.08 -7.77
N THR A 290 -41.68 34.01 -6.44
CA THR A 290 -41.24 35.09 -5.51
C THR A 290 -41.07 34.49 -4.08
N ALA A 291 -40.65 35.16 -2.99
CA ALA A 291 -40.44 36.58 -2.67
C ALA A 291 -39.24 36.79 -1.69
N LYS A 292 -39.19 37.95 -1.01
CA LYS A 292 -38.28 38.30 0.12
C LYS A 292 -39.15 38.71 1.34
N PRO A 293 -38.63 38.66 2.58
CA PRO A 293 -38.33 39.95 3.22
C PRO A 293 -37.01 40.00 4.02
N ASN A 294 -36.50 41.21 4.20
CA ASN A 294 -35.42 41.55 5.15
C ASN A 294 -35.89 41.35 6.60
N ASN A 295 -34.94 41.22 7.54
CA ASN A 295 -34.75 42.20 8.63
C ASN A 295 -33.49 41.87 9.46
N ASP A 296 -32.48 42.75 9.40
CA ASP A 296 -31.55 42.99 10.51
C ASP A 296 -32.32 43.70 11.65
N PRO A 297 -31.81 43.65 12.90
CA PRO A 297 -31.07 44.83 13.36
C PRO A 297 -29.87 44.54 14.29
N THR A 298 -28.73 45.18 14.00
CA THR A 298 -27.83 45.76 15.03
C THR A 298 -28.02 47.28 15.02
N PRO A 299 -27.91 48.00 16.16
CA PRO A 299 -26.61 48.33 16.78
C PRO A 299 -26.67 48.22 18.33
N THR A 300 -25.66 48.51 19.18
CA THR A 300 -24.58 49.52 19.13
C THR A 300 -23.50 49.23 20.21
N ALA A 301 -22.30 49.80 20.05
CA ALA A 301 -21.35 50.30 21.08
C ALA A 301 -20.98 49.43 22.32
N THR A 302 -19.72 49.00 22.48
CA THR A 302 -18.56 49.75 23.04
C THR A 302 -18.52 49.82 24.58
N THR A 303 -17.65 49.02 25.21
CA THR A 303 -16.54 49.46 26.09
C THR A 303 -15.74 48.27 26.62
N ALA A 304 -14.41 48.34 26.56
CA ALA A 304 -13.54 47.67 27.56
C ALA A 304 -13.48 48.57 28.82
N PRO A 305 -13.17 48.02 30.00
CA PRO A 305 -11.77 48.12 30.43
C PRO A 305 -11.23 47.00 31.34
N ALA A 306 -9.90 46.99 31.44
CA ALA A 306 -9.06 46.60 32.58
C ALA A 306 -8.99 45.12 33.05
N SER A 307 -7.74 44.63 33.02
CA SER A 307 -7.23 43.51 33.83
C SER A 307 -7.44 43.76 35.34
N PRO A 308 -7.40 42.69 36.15
CA PRO A 308 -6.23 42.59 37.03
C PRO A 308 -5.66 41.16 37.20
N THR A 309 -4.36 41.04 36.96
CA THR A 309 -3.47 40.17 37.73
C THR A 309 -2.47 41.10 38.41
N PRO A 310 -2.13 40.89 39.69
CA PRO A 310 -1.20 39.81 40.00
C PRO A 310 -1.51 39.05 41.30
N ASN A 311 -1.06 37.79 41.38
CA ASN A 311 -0.36 37.30 42.58
C ASN A 311 0.41 36.02 42.25
N ASN A 312 1.69 36.20 41.95
CA ASN A 312 2.69 35.14 41.93
C ASN A 312 3.56 35.30 43.18
N PRO A 313 3.60 34.32 44.10
CA PRO A 313 4.67 34.17 45.06
C PRO A 313 5.51 32.92 44.73
N GLN A 314 6.71 33.14 44.19
CA GLN A 314 7.75 32.13 44.01
C GLN A 314 9.13 32.78 44.26
N PRO A 315 10.13 32.10 44.87
CA PRO A 315 10.07 30.99 45.83
C PRO A 315 10.77 31.34 47.16
N THR A 316 10.54 30.57 48.21
CA THR A 316 11.48 30.50 49.36
C THR A 316 12.68 29.62 49.00
N PRO A 317 13.91 29.96 49.41
CA PRO A 317 15.08 29.13 49.16
C PRO A 317 15.09 27.93 50.12
N ILE A 318 15.28 26.73 49.60
CA ILE A 318 15.57 25.54 50.41
C ILE A 318 16.98 25.07 50.08
N THR A 319 17.82 25.16 51.10
CA THR A 319 19.25 24.84 51.08
C THR A 319 19.48 23.34 51.16
N THR A 320 20.48 22.86 50.40
CA THR A 320 21.20 21.57 50.52
C THR A 320 20.44 20.24 50.40
N ASP A 321 20.90 19.44 49.43
CA ASP A 321 20.96 17.98 49.44
C ASP A 321 21.10 17.35 50.84
N PRO A 322 20.49 16.18 51.01
CA PRO A 322 21.33 15.01 51.29
C PRO A 322 21.18 13.94 50.20
N SER A 323 22.33 13.41 49.77
CA SER A 323 22.48 12.41 48.70
C SER A 323 21.49 11.24 48.79
N PRO A 324 21.02 10.70 47.65
CA PRO A 324 20.13 9.54 47.66
C PRO A 324 20.81 8.34 48.32
N LYS A 325 20.15 7.74 49.32
CA LYS A 325 20.52 6.41 49.82
C LYS A 325 20.49 5.41 48.65
N PRO A 326 21.41 4.44 48.58
CA PRO A 326 21.31 3.35 47.62
C PRO A 326 19.96 2.65 47.78
N VAL A 327 19.17 2.63 46.70
CA VAL A 327 17.99 1.76 46.64
C VAL A 327 18.50 0.34 46.45
N GLU A 328 18.29 -0.50 47.46
CA GLU A 328 18.57 -1.92 47.39
C GLU A 328 17.80 -2.53 46.20
N PRO A 329 18.46 -3.25 45.27
CA PRO A 329 17.76 -3.85 44.14
C PRO A 329 16.66 -4.79 44.63
N ALA A 330 15.45 -4.66 44.09
CA ALA A 330 14.40 -5.63 44.33
C ALA A 330 14.92 -7.05 43.98
N PRO A 331 14.61 -8.08 44.79
CA PRO A 331 15.13 -9.42 44.55
C PRO A 331 14.76 -9.89 43.14
N GLN A 332 15.77 -10.27 42.36
CA GLN A 332 15.55 -10.81 41.03
C GLN A 332 14.62 -12.03 41.13
N PRO A 333 13.62 -12.15 40.25
CA PRO A 333 12.87 -13.40 40.13
C PRO A 333 13.84 -14.56 39.90
N ALA A 334 13.69 -15.64 40.65
CA ALA A 334 14.48 -16.84 40.45
C ALA A 334 14.37 -17.29 38.97
N PRO A 335 15.46 -17.77 38.34
CA PRO A 335 15.39 -18.30 37.00
C PRO A 335 14.30 -19.36 36.91
N LEU A 336 13.33 -19.17 36.02
CA LEU A 336 12.36 -20.21 35.69
C LEU A 336 13.15 -21.42 35.16
N GLU A 337 12.99 -22.57 35.81
CA GLU A 337 13.55 -23.81 35.28
C GLU A 337 13.01 -24.02 33.85
N PRO A 338 13.87 -24.44 32.89
CA PRO A 338 13.40 -24.77 31.56
C PRO A 338 12.36 -25.90 31.66
N PRO A 339 11.26 -25.84 30.90
CA PRO A 339 10.27 -26.91 30.92
C PRO A 339 10.95 -28.25 30.59
N PRO A 340 10.54 -29.36 31.23
CA PRO A 340 11.14 -30.67 30.98
C PRO A 340 11.04 -30.99 29.49
N GLN A 341 12.15 -31.46 28.91
CA GLN A 341 12.18 -31.81 27.49
C GLN A 341 11.13 -32.91 27.21
N PRO A 342 10.45 -32.87 26.05
CA PRO A 342 9.53 -33.93 25.68
C PRO A 342 10.25 -35.27 25.70
N VAL A 343 9.74 -36.22 26.50
CA VAL A 343 10.24 -37.59 26.50
C VAL A 343 9.99 -38.16 25.11
N GLN A 344 11.05 -38.33 24.32
CA GLN A 344 10.95 -39.02 23.05
C GLN A 344 10.51 -40.46 23.33
N PRO A 345 9.48 -40.98 22.64
CA PRO A 345 9.19 -42.40 22.68
C PRO A 345 10.43 -43.17 22.23
N GLU A 346 10.88 -44.13 23.03
CA GLU A 346 11.94 -45.05 22.58
C GLU A 346 11.47 -45.73 21.29
N ILE A 347 12.21 -45.51 20.21
CA ILE A 347 11.99 -46.22 18.95
C ILE A 347 12.40 -47.67 19.22
N PRO A 348 11.48 -48.66 19.09
CA PRO A 348 11.85 -50.05 19.26
C PRO A 348 12.98 -50.42 18.31
N ALA A 349 13.97 -51.17 18.80
CA ALA A 349 15.09 -51.61 17.96
C ALA A 349 14.56 -52.34 16.71
N PRO A 350 15.11 -52.08 15.52
CA PRO A 350 14.65 -52.71 14.29
C PRO A 350 14.81 -54.24 14.38
N GLU A 351 13.77 -54.98 13.98
CA GLU A 351 13.81 -56.44 13.96
C GLU A 351 14.97 -56.94 13.08
N PRO A 352 15.69 -58.00 13.51
CA PRO A 352 16.75 -58.58 12.69
C PRO A 352 16.16 -59.17 11.39
N PRO A 353 16.88 -59.05 10.26
CA PRO A 353 16.37 -59.53 8.97
C PRO A 353 16.16 -61.06 8.97
N PRO A 354 15.19 -61.57 8.19
CA PRO A 354 14.87 -62.99 8.15
C PRO A 354 16.04 -63.83 7.64
N VAL A 355 16.34 -64.91 8.36
CA VAL A 355 17.41 -65.85 8.02
C VAL A 355 17.11 -66.54 6.69
N ALA A 356 18.01 -66.42 5.73
CA ALA A 356 17.89 -67.11 4.44
C ALA A 356 17.91 -68.64 4.62
N PRO A 357 17.07 -69.40 3.89
CA PRO A 357 17.01 -70.85 4.03
C PRO A 357 18.30 -71.50 3.52
N LYS A 358 18.86 -72.43 4.31
CA LYS A 358 19.98 -73.28 3.88
C LYS A 358 19.57 -74.11 2.66
N PRO A 359 20.45 -74.27 1.64
CA PRO A 359 20.25 -75.26 0.60
C PRO A 359 20.32 -76.67 1.21
N LYS A 360 19.44 -77.55 0.77
CA LYS A 360 19.55 -78.99 1.02
C LYS A 360 20.54 -79.59 0.02
N ASN A 361 21.51 -80.36 0.53
CA ASN A 361 22.16 -81.47 -0.15
C ASN A 361 21.89 -82.72 0.69
#